data_AF-A0A098GAN1-F1
#
_entry.id   AF-A0A098GAN1-F1
#
_cell.length_a   1.000
_cell.length_b   1.000
_cell.length_c   1.000
_cell.angle_alpha   90.00
_cell.angle_beta   90.00
_cell.angle_gamma   90.00
#
_symmetry.space_group_name_H-M   'P 1'
#
loop_
_entity.id
_entity.type
_entity.pdbx_description
1 polymer ?
#
loop_
_entity_poly.entity_id
_entity_poly.type
_entity_poly.pdbx_seq_one_letter_code
_entity_poly.pdbx_strand_id
1 'polypeptide(L)'
;MPIKTLENQSHLEGTVMFLNAAIRTFLDRTANIHRNDEPFMQLKKMMSQNLYLAELRGANPEGGEKYNQIDLVGFKEEGTPVCFTLNTNTNLTVVDFKKEELLQRMSVKTQALIDDLKEKLTPESKIPYARL
;
A
#
# COMPACT_ATOMS: atom_id res chain seq x y z
N MET A 1 0.08 -11.23 6.38
CA MET A 1 -0.16 -11.76 5.02
C MET A 1 0.64 -10.91 4.03
N PRO A 2 0.85 -11.32 2.78
CA PRO A 2 1.62 -10.52 1.83
C PRO A 2 0.78 -9.37 1.24
N ILE A 3 1.45 -8.26 0.89
CA ILE A 3 0.97 -7.29 -0.10
C ILE A 3 0.42 -8.05 -1.32
N LYS A 4 -0.66 -7.54 -1.90
CA LYS A 4 -1.34 -8.08 -3.08
C LYS A 4 -1.14 -7.15 -4.26
N THR A 5 -1.11 -7.73 -5.44
CA THR A 5 -1.33 -7.03 -6.72
C THR A 5 -2.75 -7.28 -7.18
N LEU A 6 -3.26 -6.42 -8.07
CA LEU A 6 -4.45 -6.76 -8.83
C LEU A 6 -4.16 -7.93 -9.79
N GLU A 7 -5.20 -8.65 -10.23
CA GLU A 7 -5.06 -9.79 -11.17
C GLU A 7 -4.37 -9.39 -12.49
N ASN A 8 -4.56 -8.15 -12.95
CA ASN A 8 -3.91 -7.60 -14.14
C ASN A 8 -2.44 -7.16 -13.91
N GLN A 9 -1.90 -7.37 -12.72
CA GLN A 9 -0.55 -6.98 -12.30
C GLN A 9 0.30 -8.18 -11.86
N SER A 10 0.02 -9.39 -12.37
CA SER A 10 0.78 -10.61 -12.06
C SER A 10 2.28 -10.49 -12.34
N HIS A 11 2.69 -9.66 -13.31
CA HIS A 11 4.10 -9.35 -13.59
C HIS A 11 4.85 -8.70 -12.40
N LEU A 12 4.15 -8.22 -11.38
CA LEU A 12 4.72 -7.60 -10.18
C LEU A 12 4.83 -8.56 -8.98
N GLU A 13 4.48 -9.84 -9.12
CA GLU A 13 4.53 -10.82 -8.02
C GLU A 13 5.92 -10.93 -7.38
N GLY A 14 6.99 -10.94 -8.19
CA GLY A 14 8.37 -10.91 -7.70
C GLY A 14 8.67 -9.67 -6.87
N THR A 15 8.25 -8.50 -7.36
CA THR A 15 8.39 -7.22 -6.65
C THR A 15 7.66 -7.24 -5.32
N VAL A 16 6.42 -7.74 -5.30
CA VAL A 16 5.61 -7.89 -4.08
C VAL A 16 6.31 -8.76 -3.03
N MET A 17 6.94 -9.86 -3.44
CA MET A 17 7.71 -10.71 -2.50
C MET A 17 8.83 -9.92 -1.83
N PHE A 18 9.61 -9.16 -2.59
CA PHE A 18 10.68 -8.31 -2.03
C PHE A 18 10.14 -7.20 -1.14
N LEU A 19 9.04 -6.55 -1.51
CA LEU A 19 8.41 -5.50 -0.70
C LEU A 19 7.93 -6.02 0.64
N ASN A 20 7.34 -7.22 0.66
CA ASN A 20 6.94 -7.86 1.91
C ASN A 20 8.13 -8.09 2.85
N ALA A 21 9.25 -8.58 2.32
CA ALA A 21 10.47 -8.77 3.10
C ALA A 21 11.05 -7.43 3.58
N ALA A 22 11.06 -6.40 2.72
CA ALA A 22 11.61 -5.09 3.02
C ALA A 22 10.82 -4.36 4.13
N ILE A 23 9.48 -4.40 4.06
CA ILE A 23 8.62 -3.77 5.08
C ILE A 23 8.73 -4.52 6.41
N ARG A 24 8.72 -5.86 6.40
CA ARG A 24 8.92 -6.64 7.63
C ARG A 24 10.25 -6.32 8.29
N THR A 25 11.32 -6.33 7.50
CA THR A 25 12.65 -5.95 7.99
C THR A 25 12.63 -4.56 8.60
N PHE A 26 11.96 -3.60 7.98
CA PHE A 26 11.83 -2.25 8.53
C PHE A 26 11.03 -2.21 9.84
N LEU A 27 9.88 -2.89 9.91
CA LEU A 27 9.03 -2.93 11.11
C LEU A 27 9.73 -3.62 12.29
N ASP A 28 10.56 -4.65 12.01
CA ASP A 28 11.24 -5.46 13.03
C ASP A 28 12.64 -4.92 13.39
N ARG A 29 13.10 -3.81 12.79
CA ARG A 29 14.38 -3.17 13.16
C ARG A 29 14.35 -2.79 14.64
N THR A 30 15.49 -2.98 15.32
CA THR A 30 15.67 -2.58 16.73
C THR A 30 15.30 -1.11 16.99
N ALA A 31 15.60 -0.22 16.05
CA ALA A 31 15.23 1.20 16.15
C ALA A 31 13.71 1.46 16.15
N ASN A 32 12.91 0.52 15.63
CA ASN A 32 11.47 0.63 15.47
C ASN A 32 10.68 -0.23 16.47
N ILE A 33 11.33 -1.07 17.28
CA ILE A 33 10.67 -2.05 18.15
C ILE A 33 9.75 -1.40 19.22
N HIS A 34 10.03 -0.14 19.59
CA HIS A 34 9.24 0.63 20.55
C HIS A 34 8.36 1.71 19.89
N ARG A 35 8.32 1.79 18.55
CA ARG A 35 7.45 2.74 17.86
C ARG A 35 5.99 2.32 18.02
N ASN A 36 5.20 3.27 18.53
CA ASN A 36 3.77 3.11 18.76
C ASN A 36 2.97 4.28 18.16
N ASP A 37 3.58 5.08 17.28
CA ASP A 37 2.87 6.14 16.57
C ASP A 37 1.80 5.57 15.63
N GLU A 38 0.74 6.34 15.42
CA GLU A 38 -0.45 5.90 14.68
C GLU A 38 -0.12 5.41 13.25
N PRO A 39 0.72 6.09 12.46
CA PRO A 39 1.13 5.61 11.14
C PRO A 39 1.82 4.23 11.20
N PHE A 40 2.73 4.05 12.15
CA PHE A 40 3.48 2.80 12.32
C PHE A 40 2.57 1.64 12.72
N MET A 41 1.69 1.88 13.70
CA MET A 41 0.74 0.87 14.14
C MET A 41 -0.25 0.48 13.02
N GLN A 42 -0.68 1.44 12.20
CA GLN A 42 -1.53 1.15 11.05
C GLN A 42 -0.80 0.40 9.94
N LEU A 43 0.45 0.74 9.61
CA LEU A 43 1.22 -0.04 8.63
C LEU A 43 1.38 -1.49 9.11
N LYS A 44 1.72 -1.69 10.39
CA LYS A 44 1.83 -3.02 10.99
C LYS A 44 0.51 -3.79 10.94
N LYS A 45 -0.62 -3.14 11.28
CA LYS A 45 -1.97 -3.72 11.17
C LYS A 45 -2.27 -4.10 9.72
N MET A 46 -2.04 -3.22 8.76
CA MET A 46 -2.35 -3.43 7.35
C MET A 46 -1.49 -4.54 6.73
N MET A 47 -0.23 -4.71 7.16
CA MET A 47 0.63 -5.84 6.80
C MET A 47 0.14 -7.20 7.36
N SER A 48 -0.69 -7.18 8.39
CA SER A 48 -1.39 -8.38 8.86
C SER A 48 -2.68 -8.67 8.08
N GLN A 49 -3.22 -7.65 7.40
CA GLN A 49 -4.43 -7.68 6.57
C GLN A 49 -4.07 -7.66 5.06
N ASN A 50 -4.92 -7.03 4.23
CA ASN A 50 -4.68 -6.83 2.80
C ASN A 50 -4.11 -5.42 2.56
N LEU A 51 -2.89 -5.36 2.01
CA LEU A 51 -2.32 -4.17 1.38
C LEU A 51 -2.23 -4.43 -0.12
N TYR A 52 -2.55 -3.43 -0.93
CA TYR A 52 -2.47 -3.47 -2.37
C TYR A 52 -1.34 -2.56 -2.84
N LEU A 53 -0.52 -3.05 -3.76
CA LEU A 53 0.46 -2.22 -4.45
C LEU A 53 -0.28 -1.32 -5.46
N ALA A 54 -0.22 -0.01 -5.24
CA ALA A 54 -0.90 0.95 -6.08
C ALA A 54 0.00 1.51 -7.18
N GLU A 55 1.20 1.97 -6.81
CA GLU A 55 2.16 2.49 -7.78
C GLU A 55 3.60 2.33 -7.31
N LEU A 56 4.50 2.21 -8.28
CA LEU A 56 5.95 2.25 -8.12
C LEU A 56 6.47 3.46 -8.88
N ARG A 57 7.16 4.36 -8.18
CA ARG A 57 7.72 5.59 -8.74
C ARG A 57 9.23 5.60 -8.49
N GLY A 58 9.99 5.74 -9.57
CA GLY A 58 11.44 5.91 -9.48
C GLY A 58 11.79 7.24 -8.84
N ALA A 59 12.91 7.31 -8.13
CA ALA A 59 13.45 8.56 -7.63
C ALA A 59 13.60 9.57 -8.80
N ASN A 60 13.17 10.81 -8.58
CA ASN A 60 13.38 11.91 -9.51
C ASN A 60 14.32 12.95 -8.89
N PRO A 61 15.65 12.86 -9.14
CA PRO A 61 16.63 13.78 -8.60
C PRO A 61 16.38 15.23 -9.02
N GLU A 62 15.86 15.47 -10.24
CA GLU A 62 15.53 16.80 -10.76
C GLU A 62 14.34 17.42 -10.01
N GLY A 63 13.42 16.58 -9.51
CA GLY A 63 12.32 16.98 -8.63
C GLY A 63 12.67 16.99 -7.14
N GLY A 64 13.92 16.74 -6.76
CA GLY A 64 14.36 16.68 -5.36
C GLY A 64 14.08 15.35 -4.64
N GLU A 65 13.54 14.35 -5.33
CA GLU A 65 13.23 13.04 -4.77
C GLU A 65 14.47 12.13 -4.81
N LYS A 66 15.01 11.81 -3.63
CA LYS A 66 16.21 10.97 -3.48
C LYS A 66 15.93 9.47 -3.41
N TYR A 67 14.66 9.10 -3.21
CA TYR A 67 14.25 7.73 -2.96
C TYR A 67 13.15 7.32 -3.93
N ASN A 68 13.12 6.03 -4.27
CA ASN A 68 12.01 5.43 -4.98
C ASN A 68 10.79 5.43 -4.05
N GLN A 69 9.63 5.79 -4.57
CA GLN A 69 8.40 5.86 -3.82
C GLN A 69 7.48 4.69 -4.18
N ILE A 70 6.88 4.09 -3.17
CA ILE A 70 5.98 2.94 -3.34
C ILE A 70 4.69 3.24 -2.62
N ASP A 71 3.62 3.35 -3.39
CA ASP A 71 2.30 3.63 -2.85
C ASP A 71 1.57 2.32 -2.56
N LEU A 72 1.10 2.20 -1.34
CA LEU A 72 0.34 1.06 -0.85
C LEU A 72 -1.01 1.52 -0.31
N VAL A 73 -2.03 0.70 -0.53
CA VAL A 73 -3.39 0.96 -0.07
C VAL A 73 -3.91 -0.24 0.69
N GLY A 74 -4.31 -0.03 1.94
CA GLY A 74 -5.12 -0.96 2.72
C GLY A 74 -6.54 -0.44 2.89
N PHE A 75 -7.41 -1.26 3.47
CA PHE A 75 -8.76 -0.85 3.86
C PHE A 75 -9.03 -1.27 5.30
N LYS A 76 -9.64 -0.37 6.06
CA LYS A 76 -10.23 -0.74 7.35
C LYS A 76 -11.48 -1.58 7.13
N GLU A 77 -11.98 -2.20 8.19
CA GLU A 77 -13.16 -3.09 8.14
C GLU A 77 -14.40 -2.37 7.62
N GLU A 78 -14.54 -1.07 7.95
CA GLU A 78 -15.60 -0.19 7.45
C GLU A 78 -15.40 0.31 6.01
N GLY A 79 -14.40 -0.19 5.27
CA GLY A 79 -14.13 0.18 3.88
C GLY A 79 -13.39 1.52 3.70
N THR A 80 -12.94 2.15 4.78
CA THR A 80 -12.13 3.38 4.70
C THR A 80 -10.71 3.03 4.20
N PRO A 81 -10.23 3.66 3.10
CA PRO A 81 -8.88 3.41 2.60
C PRO A 81 -7.82 3.97 3.54
N VAL A 82 -6.70 3.26 3.68
CA VAL A 82 -5.51 3.68 4.42
C VAL A 82 -4.33 3.65 3.46
N CYS A 83 -3.78 4.83 3.17
CA CYS A 83 -2.76 4.99 2.15
C CYS A 83 -1.39 5.22 2.77
N PHE A 84 -0.37 4.60 2.20
CA PHE A 84 1.02 4.76 2.59
C PHE A 84 1.87 5.04 1.37
N THR A 85 2.88 5.89 1.53
CA THR A 85 4.00 6.01 0.59
C THR A 85 5.27 5.59 1.32
N LEU A 86 5.89 4.50 0.87
CA LEU A 86 7.19 4.06 1.35
C LEU A 86 8.29 4.72 0.53
N ASN A 87 9.32 5.22 1.22
CA ASN A 87 10.56 5.64 0.59
C ASN A 87 11.56 4.49 0.63
N THR A 88 12.03 4.07 -0.53
CA THR A 88 12.99 2.99 -0.69
C THR A 88 14.25 3.46 -1.41
N ASN A 89 15.40 2.93 -1.01
CA ASN A 89 16.63 3.16 -1.75
C ASN A 89 16.70 2.29 -3.02
N THR A 90 17.79 2.38 -3.77
CA THR A 90 18.03 1.61 -5.00
C THR A 90 18.02 0.09 -4.79
N ASN A 91 18.22 -0.38 -3.55
CA ASN A 91 18.19 -1.79 -3.17
C ASN A 91 16.81 -2.22 -2.61
N LEU A 92 15.75 -1.43 -2.84
CA LEU A 92 14.40 -1.65 -2.31
C LEU A 92 14.32 -1.76 -0.78
N THR A 93 15.31 -1.22 -0.07
CA THR A 93 15.28 -1.15 1.39
C THR A 93 14.42 0.03 1.81
N VAL A 94 13.43 -0.20 2.67
CA VAL A 94 12.62 0.87 3.25
C VAL A 94 13.48 1.73 4.16
N VAL A 95 13.52 3.02 3.84
CA VAL A 95 14.23 4.07 4.59
C VAL A 95 13.27 4.72 5.57
N ASP A 96 12.09 5.08 5.10
CA ASP A 96 11.00 5.65 5.90
C ASP A 96 9.67 5.45 5.18
N PHE A 97 8.57 5.82 5.82
CA PHE A 97 7.25 5.87 5.21
C PHE A 97 6.41 7.00 5.77
N LYS A 98 5.46 7.44 4.97
CA LYS A 98 4.39 8.33 5.40
C LYS A 98 3.05 7.63 5.23
N LYS A 99 2.17 7.81 6.20
CA LYS A 99 0.74 7.58 6.01
C LYS A 99 0.14 8.85 5.42
N GLU A 100 -0.59 8.72 4.33
CA GLU A 100 -1.20 9.86 3.66
C GLU A 100 -2.57 10.15 4.26
N GLU A 101 -2.75 11.39 4.72
CA GLU A 101 -3.99 11.85 5.36
C GLU A 101 -5.08 12.17 4.34
N LEU A 102 -4.68 12.57 3.14
CA LEU A 102 -5.57 13.02 2.07
C LEU A 102 -5.36 12.18 0.83
N LEU A 103 -6.43 11.57 0.34
CA LEU A 103 -6.42 10.74 -0.88
C LEU A 103 -5.87 11.52 -2.09
N GLN A 104 -6.11 12.83 -2.15
CA GLN A 104 -5.66 13.70 -3.23
C GLN A 104 -4.13 13.85 -3.29
N ARG A 105 -3.41 13.49 -2.23
CA ARG A 105 -1.94 13.46 -2.22
C ARG A 105 -1.37 12.18 -2.84
N MET A 106 -2.21 11.16 -3.02
CA MET A 106 -1.85 9.96 -3.76
C MET A 106 -1.88 10.24 -5.26
N SER A 107 -1.13 9.46 -6.03
CA SER A 107 -1.20 9.52 -7.48
C SER A 107 -2.59 9.21 -8.02
N VAL A 108 -2.91 9.76 -9.20
CA VAL A 108 -4.21 9.53 -9.87
C VAL A 108 -4.49 8.03 -10.06
N LYS A 109 -3.46 7.23 -10.38
CA LYS A 109 -3.60 5.78 -10.51
C LYS A 109 -3.99 5.12 -9.20
N THR A 110 -3.43 5.59 -8.08
CA THR A 110 -3.76 5.09 -6.75
C THR A 110 -5.21 5.42 -6.37
N GLN A 111 -5.67 6.63 -6.70
CA GLN A 111 -7.05 7.04 -6.47
C GLN A 111 -8.02 6.18 -7.29
N ALA A 112 -7.75 5.96 -8.58
CA ALA A 112 -8.54 5.09 -9.43
C ALA A 112 -8.57 3.63 -8.94
N LEU A 113 -7.43 3.11 -8.44
CA LEU A 113 -7.36 1.78 -7.83
C LEU A 113 -8.24 1.68 -6.59
N ILE A 114 -8.26 2.72 -5.74
CA ILE A 114 -9.09 2.74 -4.54
C ILE A 114 -10.57 2.67 -4.91
N ASP A 115 -11.00 3.40 -5.93
CA ASP A 115 -12.39 3.38 -6.37
C ASP A 115 -12.77 2.01 -6.95
N ASP A 116 -11.93 1.40 -7.79
CA ASP A 116 -12.14 0.04 -8.31
C ASP A 116 -12.19 -1.02 -7.18
N LEU A 117 -11.31 -0.92 -6.18
CA LEU A 117 -11.31 -1.82 -5.04
C LEU A 117 -12.53 -1.64 -4.14
N LYS A 118 -13.04 -0.41 -3.97
CA LYS A 118 -14.29 -0.18 -3.22
C LYS A 118 -15.48 -0.85 -3.89
N GLU A 119 -15.58 -0.78 -5.21
CA GLU A 119 -16.66 -1.43 -5.97
C GLU A 119 -16.59 -2.97 -5.89
N LYS A 120 -15.37 -3.52 -5.92
CA LYS A 120 -15.14 -4.98 -5.88
C LYS A 120 -15.22 -5.58 -4.48
N LEU A 121 -14.87 -4.81 -3.45
CA LEU A 121 -14.83 -5.25 -2.05
C LEU A 121 -16.12 -4.92 -1.29
N THR A 122 -17.04 -4.12 -1.84
CA THR A 122 -18.37 -3.92 -1.25
C THR A 122 -19.25 -5.16 -1.46
N PRO A 123 -19.88 -5.72 -0.40
CA PRO A 123 -20.75 -6.90 -0.53
C PRO A 123 -22.00 -6.70 -1.40
N GLU A 124 -22.40 -5.45 -1.63
CA GLU A 124 -23.66 -5.10 -2.29
C GLU A 124 -23.64 -5.30 -3.82
N SER A 125 -22.48 -5.50 -4.43
CA SER A 125 -22.33 -5.68 -5.89
C SER A 125 -22.64 -7.10 -6.39
N LYS A 126 -23.07 -8.03 -5.52
CA LYS A 126 -23.45 -9.42 -5.87
C LYS A 126 -24.92 -9.77 -5.60
N ILE A 127 -25.85 -8.88 -5.90
CA ILE A 127 -27.24 -9.32 -6.17
C ILE A 127 -27.51 -9.12 -7.66
N PRO A 128 -27.25 -10.12 -8.53
CA PRO A 128 -27.99 -10.16 -9.78
C PRO A 128 -29.45 -10.35 -9.36
N TYR A 129 -30.27 -9.33 -9.62
CA TYR A 129 -31.72 -9.46 -9.61
C TYR A 129 -32.10 -10.68 -10.47
N ALA A 130 -32.29 -11.83 -9.85
CA ALA A 130 -33.12 -12.88 -10.40
C ALA A 130 -34.56 -12.51 -10.02
N ARG A 131 -35.20 -11.74 -10.92
CA ARG A 131 -36.66 -11.74 -11.03
C ARG A 131 -37.07 -13.17 -11.36
N LEU A 132 -37.88 -13.79 -10.50
CA LEU A 132 -39.18 -14.41 -10.76
C LEU A 132 -39.59 -15.26 -9.56
#